data_AF-A0A4R8BXM5-F1
#
_entry.id   AF-A0A4R8BXM5-F1
#
_cell.length_a   1.000
_cell.length_b   1.000
_cell.length_c   1.000
_cell.angle_alpha   90.00
_cell.angle_beta   90.00
_cell.angle_gamma   90.00
#
_symmetry.space_group_name_H-M   'P 1'
#
loop_
_entity.id
_entity.type
_entity.pdbx_description
1 polymer ?
#
loop_
_entity_poly.entity_id
_entity_poly.type
_entity_poly.pdbx_seq_one_letter_code
_entity_poly.pdbx_strand_id
1 'polypeptide(L)'
;MKLYLVKEDDRLVWVAALAHEHMYSYVANTGKFHNNNALRNDYYMERWFTYEPIGPADARRLISQGVGTLDEDEHSDSLVDWRADPNPLDPADVLSIAAGYTE
;
A
#
# COMPACT_ATOMS: atom_id res chain seq x y z
N MET A 1 9.85 8.69 4.33
CA MET A 1 8.78 7.85 3.73
C MET A 1 7.45 8.33 4.26
N LYS A 2 6.42 8.41 3.42
CA LYS A 2 5.07 8.85 3.85
C LYS A 2 4.08 7.72 3.66
N LEU A 3 3.18 7.54 4.61
CA LEU A 3 2.13 6.53 4.54
C LEU A 3 0.80 7.18 4.21
N TYR A 4 0.00 6.51 3.39
CA TYR A 4 -1.32 6.95 3.01
C TYR A 4 -2.33 5.82 3.14
N LEU A 5 -3.52 6.15 3.61
CA LEU A 5 -4.71 5.34 3.42
C LEU A 5 -5.35 5.76 2.10
N VAL A 6 -5.46 4.81 1.17
CA VAL A 6 -6.09 4.99 -0.12
C VAL A 6 -7.55 4.58 -0.03
N LYS A 7 -8.43 5.49 -0.43
CA LYS A 7 -9.88 5.30 -0.41
C LYS A 7 -10.46 5.46 -1.82
N GLU A 8 -11.44 4.64 -2.13
CA GLU A 8 -12.34 4.79 -3.26
C GLU A 8 -13.73 5.08 -2.69
N ASP A 9 -14.18 6.32 -2.83
CA ASP A 9 -15.35 6.83 -2.11
C ASP A 9 -15.25 6.53 -0.59
N ASP A 10 -16.14 5.69 -0.05
CA ASP A 10 -16.18 5.31 1.37
C ASP A 10 -15.37 4.02 1.68
N ARG A 11 -14.83 3.35 0.65
CA ARG A 11 -14.15 2.07 0.78
C ARG A 11 -12.66 2.26 1.07
N LEU A 12 -12.16 1.53 2.08
CA LEU A 12 -10.73 1.44 2.37
C LEU A 12 -10.10 0.41 1.43
N VAL A 13 -9.29 0.88 0.48
CA VAL A 13 -8.77 0.01 -0.58
C VAL A 13 -7.35 -0.43 -0.28
N TRP A 14 -6.45 0.52 0.01
CA TRP A 14 -5.02 0.24 0.19
C TRP A 14 -4.39 0.98 1.35
N VAL A 15 -3.36 0.37 1.94
CA VAL A 15 -2.34 1.09 2.70
C VAL A 15 -1.15 1.28 1.78
N ALA A 16 -0.80 2.52 1.49
CA ALA A 16 0.26 2.88 0.57
C ALA A 16 1.45 3.51 1.29
N ALA A 17 2.66 3.25 0.78
CA ALA A 17 3.90 3.86 1.23
C ALA A 17 4.57 4.58 0.07
N LEU A 18 4.75 5.88 0.19
CA LEU A 18 5.48 6.71 -0.77
C LEU A 18 6.92 6.89 -0.28
N ALA A 19 7.86 6.38 -1.06
CA ALA A 19 9.29 6.55 -0.85
C ALA A 19 9.89 7.22 -2.09
N HIS A 20 10.25 8.50 -1.96
CA HIS A 20 10.67 9.35 -3.09
C HIS A 20 9.61 9.35 -4.19
N GLU A 21 9.93 8.77 -5.35
CA GLU A 21 9.06 8.68 -6.51
C GLU A 21 8.34 7.33 -6.61
N HIS A 22 8.67 6.36 -5.74
CA HIS A 22 8.08 5.03 -5.77
C HIS A 22 6.90 4.94 -4.81
N MET A 23 5.78 4.45 -5.32
CA MET A 23 4.60 4.11 -4.52
C MET A 23 4.57 2.60 -4.32
N TYR A 24 4.43 2.19 -3.08
CA TYR A 24 4.24 0.79 -2.69
C TYR A 24 2.83 0.63 -2.11
N SER A 25 2.17 -0.49 -2.40
CA SER A 25 0.89 -0.86 -1.78
C SER A 25 1.04 -2.13 -0.96
N TYR A 26 0.45 -2.15 0.23
CA TYR A 26 0.36 -3.36 1.04
C TYR A 26 -0.68 -4.31 0.44
N VAL A 27 -0.26 -5.53 0.10
CA VAL A 27 -1.15 -6.58 -0.40
C VAL A 27 -1.33 -7.60 0.71
N ALA A 28 -2.53 -7.66 1.30
CA ALA A 28 -2.77 -8.51 2.46
C ALA A 28 -2.62 -9.99 2.14
N ASN A 29 -2.95 -10.41 0.92
CA ASN A 29 -2.81 -11.79 0.44
C ASN A 29 -1.35 -12.27 0.41
N THR A 30 -0.36 -11.37 0.31
CA THR A 30 1.08 -11.70 0.35
C THR A 30 1.73 -11.33 1.68
N GLY A 31 1.08 -10.45 2.45
CA GLY A 31 1.56 -9.92 3.71
C GLY A 31 2.67 -8.87 3.55
N LYS A 32 2.90 -8.34 2.33
CA LYS A 32 4.03 -7.46 2.02
C LYS A 32 3.63 -6.23 1.22
N PHE A 33 4.53 -5.24 1.22
CA PHE A 33 4.42 -4.06 0.36
C PHE A 33 5.09 -4.33 -0.98
N HIS A 34 4.36 -4.08 -2.07
CA HIS A 34 4.83 -4.26 -3.44
C HIS A 34 4.83 -2.93 -4.17
N ASN A 35 5.79 -2.75 -5.09
CA ASN A 35 5.80 -1.57 -5.94
C ASN A 35 4.53 -1.56 -6.81
N ASN A 36 3.79 -0.47 -6.75
CA ASN A 36 2.53 -0.33 -7.45
C ASN A 36 2.56 0.91 -8.34
N ASN A 37 2.97 0.70 -9.59
CA ASN A 37 3.10 1.78 -10.57
C ASN A 37 1.73 2.35 -10.97
N ALA A 38 0.66 1.55 -10.94
CA ALA A 38 -0.69 2.04 -11.17
C ALA A 38 -1.11 3.05 -10.09
N LEU A 39 -0.87 2.69 -8.81
CA LEU A 39 -1.16 3.59 -7.69
C LEU A 39 -0.28 4.84 -7.67
N ARG A 40 0.97 4.73 -8.15
CA ARG A 40 1.84 5.88 -8.39
C ARG A 40 1.25 6.82 -9.45
N ASN A 41 0.81 6.26 -10.58
CA ASN A 41 0.23 7.04 -11.68
C ASN A 41 -1.03 7.77 -11.22
N ASP A 42 -1.88 7.10 -10.46
CA ASP A 42 -3.08 7.71 -9.90
C ASP A 42 -2.75 8.88 -8.96
N TYR A 43 -1.80 8.69 -8.04
CA TYR A 43 -1.38 9.72 -7.09
C TYR A 43 -0.89 11.01 -7.76
N TYR A 44 -0.13 10.89 -8.87
CA TYR A 44 0.45 12.06 -9.55
C TYR A 44 -0.43 12.63 -10.67
N MET A 45 -1.19 11.80 -11.38
CA MET A 45 -1.87 12.19 -12.62
C MET A 45 -3.39 11.98 -12.58
N GLU A 46 -3.86 10.74 -12.38
CA GLU A 46 -5.28 10.40 -12.60
C GLU A 46 -6.21 10.86 -11.49
N ARG A 47 -5.75 10.78 -10.23
CA ARG A 47 -6.45 11.24 -9.01
C ARG A 47 -7.87 10.66 -8.86
N TRP A 48 -8.05 9.39 -9.19
CA TRP A 48 -9.30 8.66 -8.98
C TRP A 48 -9.48 8.28 -7.51
N PHE A 49 -8.40 7.98 -6.80
CA PHE A 49 -8.47 7.69 -5.37
C PHE A 49 -8.25 8.92 -4.49
N THR A 50 -8.74 8.82 -3.27
CA THR A 50 -8.41 9.75 -2.19
C THR A 50 -7.26 9.20 -1.37
N TYR A 51 -6.23 10.02 -1.17
CA TYR A 51 -5.04 9.67 -0.40
C TYR A 51 -5.00 10.45 0.91
N GLU A 52 -5.34 9.78 2.01
CA GLU A 52 -5.33 10.35 3.34
C GLU A 52 -3.99 10.04 4.03
N PRO A 53 -3.18 11.04 4.44
CA PRO A 53 -1.93 10.78 5.13
C PRO A 53 -2.19 10.13 6.49
N ILE A 54 -1.47 9.05 6.79
CA ILE A 54 -1.61 8.30 8.04
C ILE A 54 -0.26 8.10 8.73
N GLY A 55 -0.32 7.86 10.04
CA GLY A 55 0.86 7.48 10.82
C GLY A 55 1.17 5.97 10.74
N PRO A 56 2.36 5.56 11.19
CA PRO A 56 2.76 4.15 11.22
C PRO A 56 1.88 3.30 12.15
N ALA A 57 1.33 3.89 13.22
CA ALA A 57 0.41 3.19 14.12
C ALA A 57 -0.94 2.88 13.44
N ASP A 58 -1.53 3.85 12.74
CA ASP A 58 -2.76 3.68 11.97
C ASP A 58 -2.57 2.69 10.83
N ALA A 59 -1.47 2.82 10.07
CA ALA A 59 -1.13 1.88 9.00
C ALA A 59 -1.04 0.44 9.51
N ARG A 60 -0.38 0.21 10.65
CA ARG A 60 -0.33 -1.12 11.29
C ARG A 60 -1.73 -1.64 11.64
N ARG A 61 -2.60 -0.77 12.17
CA ARG A 61 -3.97 -1.13 12.53
C ARG A 61 -4.78 -1.53 11.29
N LEU A 62 -4.71 -0.74 10.22
CA LEU A 62 -5.41 -0.97 8.96
C LEU A 62 -4.95 -2.27 8.28
N ILE A 63 -3.64 -2.52 8.28
CA ILE A 63 -3.06 -3.79 7.82
C ILE A 63 -3.64 -4.97 8.59
N SER A 64 -3.68 -4.88 9.93
CA SER A 64 -4.25 -5.93 10.77
C SER A 64 -5.77 -6.10 10.60
N GLN A 65 -6.47 -5.09 10.07
CA GLN A 65 -7.89 -5.15 9.71
C GLN A 65 -8.13 -5.76 8.32
N GLY A 66 -7.08 -6.06 7.56
CA GLY A 66 -7.18 -6.66 6.23
C GLY A 66 -7.38 -5.65 5.10
N VAL A 67 -7.09 -4.36 5.31
CA VAL A 67 -7.07 -3.39 4.20
C VAL A 67 -5.99 -3.79 3.19
N GLY A 68 -6.32 -3.78 1.90
CA GLY A 68 -5.47 -4.33 0.84
C GLY A 68 -5.65 -5.83 0.60
N THR A 69 -6.70 -6.45 1.14
CA THR A 69 -7.12 -7.81 0.75
C THR A 69 -7.83 -7.75 -0.59
N LEU A 70 -7.42 -8.60 -1.50
CA LEU A 70 -8.05 -8.78 -2.79
C LEU A 70 -8.74 -10.12 -2.88
N ASP A 71 -9.83 -10.13 -3.64
CA ASP A 71 -10.50 -11.35 -4.05
C ASP A 71 -9.58 -12.16 -4.97
N GLU A 72 -9.35 -13.43 -4.62
CA GLU A 72 -8.42 -14.28 -5.36
C GLU A 72 -8.97 -14.74 -6.71
N ASP A 73 -10.29 -14.75 -6.90
CA ASP A 73 -10.91 -15.13 -8.17
C ASP A 73 -10.87 -13.96 -9.16
N GLU A 74 -11.20 -12.75 -8.68
CA GLU A 74 -11.21 -11.54 -9.53
C GLU A 74 -9.80 -11.02 -9.86
N HIS A 75 -8.83 -11.18 -8.95
CA HIS A 75 -7.47 -10.62 -9.09
C HIS A 75 -6.37 -11.69 -9.17
N SER A 76 -6.70 -12.91 -9.58
CA SER A 76 -5.75 -14.03 -9.66
C SER A 76 -4.45 -13.68 -10.41
N ASP A 77 -4.54 -12.98 -11.54
CA ASP A 77 -3.37 -12.63 -12.36
C ASP A 77 -2.42 -11.65 -11.64
N SER A 78 -2.97 -10.59 -11.03
CA SER A 78 -2.18 -9.62 -10.25
C SER A 78 -1.58 -10.25 -8.99
N LEU A 79 -2.31 -11.16 -8.33
CA LEU A 79 -1.80 -11.90 -7.19
C LEU A 79 -0.65 -12.83 -7.56
N VAL A 80 -0.68 -13.44 -8.74
CA VAL A 80 0.45 -14.23 -9.26
C VAL A 80 1.68 -13.34 -9.45
N ASP A 81 1.53 -12.16 -10.04
CA ASP A 81 2.63 -11.23 -10.24
C ASP A 81 3.25 -10.75 -8.92
N TRP A 82 2.41 -10.34 -7.95
CA TRP A 82 2.91 -9.91 -6.64
C TRP A 82 3.53 -11.05 -5.83
N ARG A 83 3.03 -12.29 -5.96
CA ARG A 83 3.67 -13.46 -5.34
C ARG A 83 5.03 -13.76 -5.97
N ALA A 84 5.22 -13.41 -7.25
CA ALA A 84 6.46 -13.56 -7.98
C ALA A 84 7.42 -12.35 -7.86
N ASP A 85 6.99 -11.27 -7.20
CA ASP A 85 7.79 -10.05 -7.01
C ASP A 85 9.13 -10.39 -6.31
N PRO A 86 10.28 -10.07 -6.93
CA PRO A 86 11.58 -10.40 -6.37
C PRO A 86 12.00 -9.46 -5.22
N ASN A 87 11.39 -8.28 -5.10
CA ASN A 87 11.81 -7.27 -4.12
C ASN A 87 10.65 -6.72 -3.27
N PRO A 88 9.88 -7.58 -2.58
CA PRO A 88 8.80 -7.13 -1.74
C PRO A 88 9.35 -6.56 -0.42
N LEU A 89 8.76 -5.48 0.07
CA LEU A 89 9.17 -4.84 1.31
C LEU A 89 8.36 -5.39 2.50
N ASP A 90 9.05 -5.62 3.61
CA ASP A 90 8.41 -6.07 4.84
C ASP A 90 7.63 -4.91 5.49
N PRO A 91 6.38 -5.14 5.94
CA PRO A 91 5.62 -4.09 6.59
C PRO A 91 6.30 -3.52 7.83
N ALA A 92 7.04 -4.32 8.60
CA ALA A 92 7.74 -3.80 9.78
C ALA A 92 8.87 -2.83 9.40
N ASP A 93 9.58 -3.08 8.31
CA ASP A 93 10.65 -2.20 7.80
C ASP A 93 10.07 -0.88 7.28
N VAL A 94 9.05 -0.96 6.42
CA VAL A 94 8.32 0.20 5.88
C VAL A 94 7.77 1.09 6.99
N LEU A 95 7.11 0.50 7.99
CA LEU A 95 6.55 1.23 9.13
C LEU A 95 7.63 1.84 10.02
N SER A 96 8.76 1.16 10.21
CA SER A 96 9.89 1.67 10.99
C SER A 96 10.56 2.86 10.30
N ILE A 97 10.78 2.79 8.98
CA ILE A 97 11.32 3.90 8.18
C ILE A 97 10.35 5.08 8.19
N ALA A 98 9.04 4.83 8.07
CA ALA A 98 8.03 5.89 8.15
C ALA A 98 8.00 6.56 9.54
N ALA A 99 8.14 5.79 10.62
CA ALA A 99 8.23 6.32 11.99
C ALA A 99 9.50 7.14 12.24
N GLY A 100 10.61 6.78 11.59
CA GLY A 100 11.86 7.54 11.64
C GLY A 100 11.86 8.81 10.79
N TYR A 101 10.87 9.01 9.92
CA TYR A 101 10.75 10.20 9.06
C TYR A 101 9.85 11.29 9.66
N THR A 102 9.27 11.06 10.84
CA THR A 102 8.56 12.08 11.63
C THR A 102 9.57 12.95 12.37
N GLU A 103 10.23 13.86 11.67
CA GLU A 103 11.01 14.98 12.22
C GLU A 103 10.57 16.31 11.58
#